data_AF-A0A816QW90-F1
#
_entry.id   AF-A0A816QW90-F1
#
_cell.length_a   1.000
_cell.length_b   1.000
_cell.length_c   1.000
_cell.angle_alpha   90.00
_cell.angle_beta   90.00
_cell.angle_gamma   90.00
#
_symmetry.space_group_name_H-M   'P 1'
#
loop_
_entity.id
_entity.type
_entity.pdbx_description
1 polymer ?
#
loop_
_entity_poly.entity_id
_entity_poly.type
_entity_poly.pdbx_seq_one_letter_code
_entity_poly.pdbx_strand_id
1 'polypeptide(L)'
;RYADKATISSFILETSSSVENLTDKFPCLDIQLFLIVRGLLSSEVLLVAFQKRYRVNYGVNPNISFNRLMAVPFRAKDVVVDRTEFGHPDVALVLTHLSYYYSGLSDLQLSQCFNRLNDEETDPGVIYDQWVLYEGEDNVTQSIKKWSGVNLQDYRQLTECLFPIFRYNMLVIHYFLNHFVIPREAKQFPNKLVASAWDLSSPLRSKIITGFSGTNDTQLLLPVHIRQYDLPELQKTDAIVVNNLLQPENENYQSLLINATTENILKQIIRYKETINVILDVGALFIDGTNREIAIKWLNLSDRNQVDYVVYFDCDSIVIDDRQSHSCPFVTSPASERLDRCIFYLDEIHTRGTDFKFPVGFKAAVTLGNGLTKDRFVQACMRMRKLGNGHTLTFWSSHEVHQQIEILKTNSITIDRRRSESNESINLIDILRWVYENTQQATWNGLYHWATQSLSFQRKVSAFQHIVWNDNQQVFTNSIMTDLSKECCEPEITELRSMYGAARKLQTLFEIHHKRYEHTHHHLSIETKDAVLKRLRDYGGTKQRLSQLLDEEQKRELEQELEEERQLERPPSVEPCKPIMHKEIERLCDMHRRRSH
;
A
#
# COMPACT_ATOMS: atom_id res chain seq x y z
N ARG A 1 42.39 14.48 10.42
CA ARG A 1 41.89 13.08 10.39
C ARG A 1 40.84 12.80 11.47
N TYR A 2 41.14 12.87 12.78
CA TYR A 2 40.13 12.60 13.82
C TYR A 2 39.04 13.69 13.91
N ALA A 3 39.44 14.98 13.86
CA ALA A 3 38.51 16.11 13.82
C ALA A 3 37.58 16.08 12.60
N ASP A 4 38.11 15.70 11.44
CA ASP A 4 37.33 15.57 10.19
C ASP A 4 36.28 14.46 10.33
N LYS A 5 36.65 13.30 10.87
CA LYS A 5 35.72 12.19 11.11
C LYS A 5 34.59 12.58 12.06
N ALA A 6 34.89 13.30 13.16
CA ALA A 6 33.88 13.76 14.11
C ALA A 6 32.92 14.77 13.45
N THR A 7 33.44 15.69 12.64
CA THR A 7 32.65 16.70 11.93
C THR A 7 31.71 16.04 10.90
N ILE A 8 32.22 15.08 10.12
CA ILE A 8 31.43 14.30 9.16
C ILE A 8 30.35 13.50 9.89
N SER A 9 30.71 12.82 10.99
CA SER A 9 29.76 12.00 11.75
C SER A 9 28.65 12.83 12.37
N SER A 10 28.95 13.99 12.95
CA SER A 10 27.94 14.91 13.48
C SER A 10 27.03 15.40 12.35
N PHE A 11 27.58 15.76 11.18
CA PHE A 11 26.73 16.12 10.04
C PHE A 11 25.87 14.95 9.55
N ILE A 12 26.37 13.72 9.47
CA ILE A 12 25.57 12.61 8.94
C ILE A 12 24.47 12.21 9.93
N LEU A 13 24.74 12.21 11.23
CA LEU A 13 23.85 11.62 12.24
C LEU A 13 22.96 12.65 12.95
N GLU A 14 23.33 13.93 12.99
CA GLU A 14 22.58 14.97 13.69
C GLU A 14 21.83 15.88 12.72
N THR A 15 20.49 15.79 12.72
CA THR A 15 19.64 16.59 11.81
C THR A 15 19.75 18.10 12.04
N SER A 16 20.23 18.55 13.20
CA SER A 16 20.44 19.97 13.53
C SER A 16 21.63 20.63 12.81
N SER A 17 22.50 19.86 12.15
CA SER A 17 23.70 20.38 11.49
C SER A 17 23.41 20.85 10.06
N SER A 18 24.15 21.88 9.59
CA SER A 18 24.10 22.42 8.22
C SER A 18 25.33 22.02 7.41
N VAL A 19 25.16 21.77 6.11
CA VAL A 19 26.25 21.41 5.18
C VAL A 19 27.21 22.59 4.92
N GLU A 20 26.79 23.81 5.21
CA GLU A 20 27.63 25.01 5.06
C GLU A 20 28.95 24.87 5.84
N ASN A 21 28.92 24.19 6.99
CA ASN A 21 30.10 23.93 7.83
C ASN A 21 31.13 22.98 7.20
N LEU A 22 30.76 22.30 6.11
CA LEU A 22 31.57 21.32 5.40
C LEU A 22 32.01 21.78 4.01
N THR A 23 31.31 22.75 3.41
CA THR A 23 31.42 23.06 1.97
C THR A 23 32.82 23.54 1.58
N ASP A 24 33.50 24.27 2.47
CA ASP A 24 34.87 24.76 2.24
C ASP A 24 35.96 23.76 2.65
N LYS A 25 35.58 22.63 3.28
CA LYS A 25 36.52 21.67 3.87
C LYS A 25 36.71 20.40 3.04
N PHE A 26 35.74 20.07 2.19
CA PHE A 26 35.72 18.81 1.45
C PHE A 26 35.40 19.04 -0.03
N PRO A 27 35.93 18.19 -0.93
CA PRO A 27 35.53 18.15 -2.33
C PRO A 27 34.02 18.00 -2.51
N CYS A 28 33.49 18.54 -3.62
CA CYS A 28 32.06 18.48 -3.95
C CYS A 28 31.51 17.04 -3.97
N LEU A 29 32.28 16.07 -4.49
CA LEU A 29 31.88 14.67 -4.55
C LEU A 29 31.70 14.06 -3.14
N ASP A 30 32.59 14.40 -2.20
CA ASP A 30 32.48 13.94 -0.82
C ASP A 30 31.25 14.55 -0.13
N ILE A 31 30.96 15.83 -0.39
CA ILE A 31 29.75 16.49 0.11
C ILE A 31 28.48 15.80 -0.41
N GLN A 32 28.43 15.43 -1.68
CA GLN A 32 27.31 14.67 -2.25
C GLN A 32 27.13 13.34 -1.52
N LEU A 33 28.21 12.60 -1.30
CA LEU A 33 28.16 11.34 -0.55
C LEU A 33 27.65 11.56 0.88
N PHE A 34 28.12 12.58 1.58
CA PHE A 34 27.65 12.88 2.94
C PHE A 34 26.17 13.22 2.98
N LEU A 35 25.65 13.97 1.99
CA LEU A 35 24.23 14.28 1.88
C LEU A 35 23.39 13.03 1.64
N ILE A 36 23.84 12.13 0.76
CA ILE A 36 23.16 10.86 0.48
C ILE A 36 23.09 10.02 1.76
N VAL A 37 24.22 9.83 2.45
CA VAL A 37 24.26 9.02 3.69
C VAL A 37 23.42 9.66 4.79
N ARG A 38 23.43 10.99 4.93
CA ARG A 38 22.55 11.74 5.84
C ARG A 38 21.06 11.52 5.50
N GLY A 39 20.72 11.50 4.21
CA GLY A 39 19.38 11.19 3.74
C GLY A 39 18.93 9.79 4.15
N LEU A 40 19.76 8.79 3.84
CA LEU A 40 19.51 7.38 4.15
C LEU A 40 19.33 7.11 5.65
N LEU A 41 20.17 7.74 6.49
CA LEU A 41 20.22 7.46 7.93
C LEU A 41 19.37 8.43 8.76
N SER A 42 19.85 9.67 8.96
CA SER A 42 19.24 10.61 9.92
C SER A 42 18.01 11.33 9.37
N SER A 43 17.76 11.26 8.06
CA SER A 43 16.54 11.77 7.43
C SER A 43 15.53 10.66 7.09
N GLU A 44 15.64 9.50 7.76
CA GLU A 44 14.61 8.45 7.82
C GLU A 44 14.28 7.73 6.49
N VAL A 45 15.01 7.94 5.39
CA VAL A 45 14.70 7.27 4.11
C VAL A 45 14.77 5.74 4.25
N LEU A 46 15.83 5.19 4.86
CA LEU A 46 15.91 3.75 5.11
C LEU A 46 14.87 3.27 6.12
N LEU A 47 14.56 4.08 7.13
CA LEU A 47 13.56 3.73 8.13
C LEU A 47 12.19 3.53 7.47
N VAL A 48 11.76 4.48 6.63
CA VAL A 48 10.50 4.39 5.89
C VAL A 48 10.51 3.21 4.93
N ALA A 49 11.62 2.98 4.21
CA ALA A 49 11.73 1.87 3.29
C ALA A 49 11.64 0.50 3.99
N PHE A 50 12.31 0.33 5.13
CA PHE A 50 12.30 -0.93 5.89
C PHE A 50 11.02 -1.19 6.67
N GLN A 51 10.20 -0.16 6.91
CA GLN A 51 8.85 -0.33 7.45
C GLN A 51 7.87 -0.90 6.41
N LYS A 52 8.17 -0.79 5.12
CA LYS A 52 7.33 -1.32 4.04
C LYS A 52 7.65 -2.80 3.80
N ARG A 53 6.61 -3.59 3.55
CA ARG A 53 6.70 -5.02 3.24
C ARG A 53 6.75 -5.25 1.73
N TYR A 54 7.80 -5.92 1.26
CA TYR A 54 7.92 -6.33 -0.13
C TYR A 54 6.74 -7.21 -0.54
N ARG A 55 6.22 -7.00 -1.77
CA ARG A 55 5.02 -7.61 -2.36
C ARG A 55 3.70 -7.25 -1.68
N VAL A 56 3.69 -6.55 -0.55
CA VAL A 56 2.45 -6.12 0.14
C VAL A 56 2.24 -4.62 0.03
N ASN A 57 3.29 -3.83 0.29
CA ASN A 57 3.25 -2.37 0.19
C ASN A 57 3.97 -1.85 -1.05
N TYR A 58 4.91 -2.63 -1.61
CA TYR A 58 5.67 -2.23 -2.79
C TYR A 58 6.24 -3.44 -3.55
N GLY A 59 6.61 -3.21 -4.81
CA GLY A 59 7.34 -4.15 -5.64
C GLY A 59 7.47 -3.62 -7.07
N VAL A 60 8.12 -4.37 -7.94
CA VAL A 60 8.09 -4.12 -9.39
C VAL A 60 6.85 -4.81 -9.96
N ASN A 61 6.13 -4.14 -10.87
CA ASN A 61 4.97 -4.75 -11.50
C ASN A 61 5.42 -5.81 -12.52
N PRO A 62 5.02 -7.10 -12.38
CA PRO A 62 5.39 -8.13 -13.34
C PRO A 62 4.60 -8.04 -14.65
N ASN A 63 3.55 -7.23 -14.72
CA ASN A 63 2.71 -7.09 -15.91
C ASN A 63 3.46 -6.36 -17.02
N ILE A 64 3.74 -7.07 -18.12
CA ILE A 64 4.46 -6.56 -19.30
C ILE A 64 3.74 -5.35 -19.92
N SER A 65 2.41 -5.28 -19.82
CA SER A 65 1.63 -4.12 -20.28
C SER A 65 1.88 -2.87 -19.43
N PHE A 66 2.29 -3.04 -18.18
CA PHE A 66 2.69 -1.98 -17.28
C PHE A 66 4.20 -1.79 -17.36
N ASN A 67 4.64 -1.01 -18.34
CA ASN A 67 6.04 -0.81 -18.74
C ASN A 67 6.86 0.04 -17.74
N ARG A 68 6.76 -0.26 -16.43
CA ARG A 68 7.55 0.35 -15.36
C ARG A 68 8.40 -0.68 -14.63
N LEU A 69 9.68 -0.39 -14.53
CA LEU A 69 10.71 -1.21 -13.91
C LEU A 69 11.12 -0.67 -12.53
N MET A 70 10.77 0.57 -12.18
CA MET A 70 10.89 1.07 -10.81
C MET A 70 9.81 0.47 -9.89
N ALA A 71 10.13 0.40 -8.60
CA ALA A 71 9.17 -0.04 -7.58
C ALA A 71 7.96 0.90 -7.51
N VAL A 72 6.78 0.31 -7.43
CA VAL A 72 5.49 1.01 -7.31
C VAL A 72 4.77 0.60 -6.04
N PRO A 73 3.82 1.44 -5.54
CA PRO A 73 2.99 1.07 -4.41
C PRO A 73 2.04 -0.08 -4.71
N PHE A 74 1.83 -0.92 -3.70
CA PHE A 74 0.88 -2.03 -3.75
C PHE A 74 -0.23 -1.75 -2.72
N ARG A 75 -1.48 -1.95 -3.13
CA ARG A 75 -2.65 -1.81 -2.24
C ARG A 75 -2.85 -3.03 -1.34
N ALA A 76 -2.30 -4.16 -1.76
CA ALA A 76 -2.35 -5.44 -1.07
C ALA A 76 -1.30 -6.39 -1.65
N LYS A 77 -1.18 -7.58 -1.07
CA LYS A 77 -0.30 -8.63 -1.59
C LYS A 77 -0.43 -8.84 -3.10
N ASP A 78 0.66 -8.65 -3.83
CA ASP A 78 0.81 -8.81 -5.28
C ASP A 78 -0.16 -7.97 -6.13
N VAL A 79 -0.78 -6.94 -5.55
CA VAL A 79 -1.71 -6.09 -6.26
C VAL A 79 -1.24 -4.65 -6.25
N VAL A 80 -0.75 -4.24 -7.41
CA VAL A 80 -0.26 -2.90 -7.69
C VAL A 80 -1.39 -1.86 -7.58
N VAL A 81 -1.03 -0.63 -7.25
CA VAL A 81 -1.89 0.52 -7.47
C VAL A 81 -1.62 1.05 -8.87
N ASP A 82 -2.64 1.03 -9.73
CA ASP A 82 -2.48 1.42 -11.13
C ASP A 82 -1.94 2.85 -11.25
N ARG A 83 -0.95 3.00 -12.15
CA ARG A 83 -0.33 4.27 -12.55
C ARG A 83 0.25 5.10 -11.38
N THR A 84 0.56 4.45 -10.26
CA THR A 84 1.07 5.12 -9.06
C THR A 84 2.57 4.88 -8.90
N GLU A 85 3.29 5.87 -8.40
CA GLU A 85 4.70 5.83 -8.06
C GLU A 85 4.94 6.45 -6.66
N PHE A 86 6.11 6.20 -6.08
CA PHE A 86 6.55 6.89 -4.87
C PHE A 86 7.02 8.31 -5.22
N GLY A 87 6.48 9.32 -4.53
CA GLY A 87 6.77 10.73 -4.80
C GLY A 87 8.16 11.18 -4.33
N HIS A 88 8.71 10.56 -3.28
CA HIS A 88 10.05 10.89 -2.81
C HIS A 88 11.13 10.11 -3.58
N PRO A 89 12.07 10.78 -4.26
CA PRO A 89 13.00 10.12 -5.20
C PRO A 89 13.88 9.07 -4.52
N ASP A 90 14.46 9.37 -3.35
CA ASP A 90 15.33 8.40 -2.67
C ASP A 90 14.57 7.21 -2.10
N VAL A 91 13.29 7.37 -1.74
CA VAL A 91 12.45 6.25 -1.30
C VAL A 91 12.12 5.37 -2.50
N ALA A 92 11.75 5.96 -3.64
CA ALA A 92 11.52 5.24 -4.89
C ALA A 92 12.77 4.44 -5.31
N LEU A 93 13.96 5.04 -5.24
CA LEU A 93 15.22 4.37 -5.56
C LEU A 93 15.53 3.22 -4.59
N VAL A 94 15.44 3.45 -3.27
CA VAL A 94 15.71 2.40 -2.28
C VAL A 94 14.75 1.23 -2.43
N LEU A 95 13.45 1.49 -2.55
CA LEU A 95 12.45 0.44 -2.75
C LEU A 95 12.64 -0.31 -4.07
N THR A 96 13.10 0.37 -5.13
CA THR A 96 13.47 -0.27 -6.39
C THR A 96 14.63 -1.24 -6.19
N HIS A 97 15.71 -0.81 -5.54
CA HIS A 97 16.85 -1.69 -5.25
C HIS A 97 16.44 -2.90 -4.40
N LEU A 98 15.68 -2.66 -3.32
CA LEU A 98 15.17 -3.74 -2.47
C LEU A 98 14.31 -4.73 -3.26
N SER A 99 13.43 -4.24 -4.14
CA SER A 99 12.59 -5.11 -4.97
C SER A 99 13.43 -6.07 -5.82
N TYR A 100 14.47 -5.57 -6.48
CA TYR A 100 15.36 -6.41 -7.29
C TYR A 100 16.29 -7.30 -6.46
N TYR A 101 16.71 -6.88 -5.26
CA TYR A 101 17.43 -7.78 -4.35
C TYR A 101 16.56 -8.94 -3.88
N TYR A 102 15.26 -8.71 -3.65
CA TYR A 102 14.33 -9.77 -3.27
C TYR A 102 13.90 -10.65 -4.45
N SER A 103 13.66 -10.08 -5.64
CA SER A 103 13.20 -10.83 -6.80
C SER A 103 14.33 -11.50 -7.60
N GLY A 104 15.53 -10.93 -7.54
CA GLY A 104 16.56 -11.15 -8.55
C GLY A 104 16.14 -10.60 -9.93
N LEU A 105 17.01 -10.80 -10.92
CA LEU A 105 16.71 -10.49 -12.33
C LEU A 105 16.04 -11.69 -13.02
N SER A 106 15.13 -11.42 -13.95
CA SER A 106 14.63 -12.45 -14.87
C SER A 106 15.70 -12.84 -15.90
N ASP A 107 15.53 -13.99 -16.54
CA ASP A 107 16.46 -14.48 -17.57
C ASP A 107 16.60 -13.49 -18.71
N LEU A 108 15.50 -12.84 -19.10
CA LEU A 108 15.50 -11.77 -20.11
C LEU A 108 16.35 -10.57 -19.67
N GLN A 109 16.23 -10.15 -18.42
CA GLN A 109 17.01 -9.04 -17.87
C GLN A 109 18.49 -9.40 -17.74
N LEU A 110 18.81 -10.63 -17.35
CA LEU A 110 20.19 -11.13 -17.34
C LEU A 110 20.78 -11.16 -18.76
N SER A 111 20.04 -11.69 -19.74
CA SER A 111 20.44 -11.62 -21.14
C SER A 111 20.73 -10.19 -21.59
N GLN A 112 19.89 -9.22 -21.22
CA GLN A 112 20.12 -7.80 -21.53
C GLN A 112 21.43 -7.30 -20.92
N CYS A 113 21.70 -7.61 -19.64
CA CYS A 113 22.95 -7.23 -18.98
C CYS A 113 24.17 -7.81 -19.69
N PHE A 114 24.17 -9.12 -19.98
CA PHE A 114 25.32 -9.80 -20.59
C PHE A 114 25.54 -9.40 -22.05
N ASN A 115 24.48 -9.19 -22.82
CA ASN A 115 24.60 -8.67 -24.19
C ASN A 115 25.16 -7.25 -24.19
N ARG A 116 24.66 -6.37 -23.32
CA ARG A 116 25.22 -5.01 -23.18
C ARG A 116 26.67 -5.03 -22.72
N LEU A 117 27.01 -5.88 -21.76
CA LEU A 117 28.39 -6.10 -21.33
C LEU A 117 29.29 -6.46 -22.51
N ASN A 118 28.84 -7.37 -23.39
CA ASN A 118 29.58 -7.77 -24.58
C ASN A 118 29.70 -6.65 -25.63
N ASP A 119 28.62 -5.93 -25.87
CA ASP A 119 28.47 -5.05 -27.04
C ASP A 119 28.94 -3.62 -26.76
N GLU A 120 28.82 -3.14 -25.52
CA GLU A 120 29.01 -1.72 -25.18
C GLU A 120 30.12 -1.43 -24.17
N GLU A 121 30.56 -2.41 -23.36
CA GLU A 121 31.61 -2.17 -22.37
C GLU A 121 33.01 -2.29 -22.99
N THR A 122 33.90 -1.38 -22.60
CA THR A 122 35.29 -1.36 -23.15
C THR A 122 36.14 -2.52 -22.61
N ASP A 123 35.91 -2.91 -21.34
CA ASP A 123 36.61 -4.03 -20.70
C ASP A 123 35.60 -4.91 -19.94
N PRO A 124 34.86 -5.77 -20.66
CA PRO A 124 33.86 -6.64 -20.05
C PRO A 124 34.46 -7.66 -19.08
N GLY A 125 35.72 -8.05 -19.30
CA GLY A 125 36.43 -9.01 -18.46
C GLY A 125 36.63 -8.50 -17.04
N VAL A 126 37.01 -7.22 -16.89
CA VAL A 126 37.21 -6.60 -15.56
C VAL A 126 35.90 -6.49 -14.79
N ILE A 127 34.81 -6.08 -15.46
CA ILE A 127 33.49 -5.98 -14.82
C ILE A 127 33.01 -7.38 -14.41
N TYR A 128 33.12 -8.36 -15.30
CA TYR A 128 32.71 -9.74 -15.02
C TYR A 128 33.52 -10.38 -13.87
N ASP A 129 34.83 -10.12 -13.81
CA ASP A 129 35.68 -10.59 -12.72
C ASP A 129 35.22 -10.05 -11.35
N GLN A 130 34.71 -8.82 -11.28
CA GLN A 130 34.09 -8.28 -10.06
C GLN A 130 32.81 -9.02 -9.68
N TRP A 131 31.97 -9.36 -10.66
CA TRP A 131 30.75 -10.13 -10.43
C TRP A 131 31.08 -11.53 -9.90
N VAL A 132 32.04 -12.23 -10.50
CA VAL A 132 32.53 -13.54 -10.05
C VAL A 132 33.11 -13.45 -8.65
N LEU A 133 33.91 -12.42 -8.36
CA LEU A 133 34.50 -12.22 -7.03
C LEU A 133 33.43 -12.03 -5.96
N TYR A 134 32.33 -11.32 -6.28
CA TYR A 134 31.23 -11.08 -5.37
C TYR A 134 30.49 -12.37 -4.99
N GLU A 135 30.28 -13.29 -5.93
CA GLU A 135 29.67 -14.62 -5.64
C GLU A 135 30.61 -15.53 -4.85
N GLY A 136 31.91 -15.25 -4.85
CA GLY A 136 32.95 -16.13 -4.35
C GLY A 136 33.34 -17.15 -5.43
N GLU A 137 34.63 -17.18 -5.75
CA GLU A 137 35.16 -17.97 -6.86
C GLU A 137 34.84 -19.46 -6.82
N ASP A 138 34.66 -20.04 -5.63
CA ASP A 138 34.35 -21.47 -5.43
C ASP A 138 32.89 -21.80 -5.76
N ASN A 139 32.00 -20.80 -5.75
CA ASN A 139 30.58 -20.95 -6.09
C ASN A 139 30.34 -20.85 -7.61
N VAL A 140 31.36 -20.46 -8.38
CA VAL A 140 31.26 -20.26 -9.82
C VAL A 140 31.92 -21.42 -10.56
N THR A 141 31.18 -22.04 -11.49
CA THR A 141 31.70 -23.18 -12.26
C THR A 141 32.88 -22.78 -13.14
N GLN A 142 33.88 -23.65 -13.26
CA GLN A 142 35.11 -23.38 -14.02
C GLN A 142 34.86 -22.93 -15.46
N SER A 143 33.79 -23.43 -16.11
CA SER A 143 33.40 -23.07 -17.48
C SER A 143 33.02 -21.60 -17.65
N ILE A 144 32.55 -20.94 -16.60
CA ILE A 144 32.10 -19.54 -16.61
C ILE A 144 32.91 -18.67 -15.65
N LYS A 145 34.05 -19.15 -15.14
CA LYS A 145 34.85 -18.41 -14.16
C LYS A 145 35.54 -17.17 -14.76
N LYS A 146 35.68 -17.13 -16.07
CA LYS A 146 36.22 -15.99 -16.83
C LYS A 146 35.28 -15.62 -17.96
N TRP A 147 35.27 -14.34 -18.32
CA TRP A 147 34.42 -13.81 -19.38
C TRP A 147 34.62 -14.55 -20.72
N SER A 148 35.85 -14.93 -21.05
CA SER A 148 36.17 -15.69 -22.26
C SER A 148 35.54 -17.10 -22.32
N GLY A 149 35.08 -17.64 -21.19
CA GLY A 149 34.36 -18.93 -21.12
C GLY A 149 32.85 -18.79 -21.28
N VAL A 150 32.30 -17.57 -21.25
CA VAL A 150 30.88 -17.31 -21.39
C VAL A 150 30.51 -17.25 -22.88
N ASN A 151 29.60 -18.13 -23.30
CA ASN A 151 29.07 -18.15 -24.66
C ASN A 151 27.60 -17.71 -24.65
N LEU A 152 27.34 -16.48 -25.10
CA LEU A 152 25.99 -15.90 -25.13
C LEU A 152 25.04 -16.57 -26.14
N GLN A 153 25.55 -17.44 -27.01
CA GLN A 153 24.74 -18.25 -27.94
C GLN A 153 24.40 -19.63 -27.37
N ASP A 154 25.07 -20.07 -26.30
CA ASP A 154 24.77 -21.34 -25.64
C ASP A 154 23.67 -21.15 -24.59
N TYR A 155 22.42 -21.29 -25.03
CA TYR A 155 21.25 -21.18 -24.16
C TYR A 155 21.34 -22.06 -22.91
N ARG A 156 21.92 -23.27 -23.04
CA ARG A 156 22.01 -24.21 -21.93
C ARG A 156 23.02 -23.73 -20.89
N GLN A 157 24.19 -23.27 -21.32
CA GLN A 157 25.18 -22.66 -20.43
C GLN A 157 24.59 -21.44 -19.70
N LEU A 158 23.81 -20.62 -20.41
CA LEU A 158 23.14 -19.46 -19.83
C LEU A 158 22.12 -19.86 -18.77
N THR A 159 21.15 -20.72 -19.09
CA THR A 159 20.04 -21.02 -18.18
C THR A 159 20.38 -21.99 -17.06
N GLU A 160 21.29 -22.94 -17.29
CA GLU A 160 21.64 -23.98 -16.31
C GLU A 160 22.86 -23.60 -15.45
N CYS A 161 23.74 -22.71 -15.91
CA CYS A 161 24.97 -22.36 -15.19
C CYS A 161 25.07 -20.86 -14.86
N LEU A 162 25.00 -19.98 -15.87
CA LEU A 162 25.27 -18.54 -15.68
C LEU A 162 24.16 -17.84 -14.89
N PHE A 163 22.92 -17.93 -15.36
CA PHE A 163 21.78 -17.19 -14.77
C PHE A 163 21.47 -17.60 -13.33
N PRO A 164 21.47 -18.89 -12.95
CA PRO A 164 21.23 -19.27 -11.56
C PRO A 164 22.20 -18.64 -10.56
N ILE A 165 23.47 -18.47 -10.95
CA ILE A 165 24.52 -17.86 -10.13
C ILE A 165 24.32 -16.34 -10.06
N PHE A 166 24.13 -15.68 -11.20
CA PHE A 166 24.13 -14.21 -11.25
C PHE A 166 22.77 -13.56 -11.01
N ARG A 167 21.68 -14.33 -10.88
CA ARG A 167 20.31 -13.80 -10.70
C ARG A 167 20.16 -12.85 -9.51
N TYR A 168 20.82 -13.18 -8.40
CA TYR A 168 20.75 -12.42 -7.16
C TYR A 168 22.05 -11.66 -6.87
N ASN A 169 22.99 -11.64 -7.82
CA ASN A 169 24.24 -10.91 -7.69
C ASN A 169 23.95 -9.41 -7.65
N MET A 170 24.27 -8.76 -6.52
CA MET A 170 23.94 -7.34 -6.32
C MET A 170 24.64 -6.44 -7.35
N LEU A 171 25.85 -6.79 -7.83
CA LEU A 171 26.56 -5.98 -8.82
C LEU A 171 25.93 -6.08 -10.21
N VAL A 172 25.43 -7.26 -10.60
CA VAL A 172 24.67 -7.43 -11.84
C VAL A 172 23.33 -6.70 -11.76
N ILE A 173 22.67 -6.74 -10.60
CA ILE A 173 21.46 -5.95 -10.33
C ILE A 173 21.75 -4.45 -10.44
N HIS A 174 22.85 -3.96 -9.85
CA HIS A 174 23.26 -2.55 -9.98
C HIS A 174 23.51 -2.18 -11.43
N TYR A 175 24.19 -3.05 -12.19
CA TYR A 175 24.41 -2.86 -13.62
C TYR A 175 23.07 -2.73 -14.37
N PHE A 176 22.14 -3.65 -14.12
CA PHE A 176 20.80 -3.59 -14.71
C PHE A 176 20.09 -2.26 -14.41
N LEU A 177 20.06 -1.87 -13.13
CA LEU A 177 19.38 -0.66 -12.68
C LEU A 177 20.00 0.61 -13.29
N ASN A 178 21.33 0.71 -13.30
CA ASN A 178 22.05 1.88 -13.79
C ASN A 178 21.97 2.06 -15.30
N HIS A 179 21.82 0.98 -16.07
CA HIS A 179 21.82 1.05 -17.53
C HIS A 179 20.44 0.97 -18.18
N PHE A 180 19.47 0.28 -17.55
CA PHE A 180 18.16 0.03 -18.18
C PHE A 180 16.98 0.70 -17.46
N VAL A 181 17.08 0.93 -16.14
CA VAL A 181 15.95 1.41 -15.33
C VAL A 181 16.07 2.88 -14.99
N ILE A 182 17.08 3.27 -14.21
CA ILE A 182 17.22 4.60 -13.62
C ILE A 182 17.29 5.70 -14.70
N PRO A 183 18.12 5.60 -15.76
CA PRO A 183 18.19 6.65 -16.79
C PRO A 183 16.87 6.87 -17.53
N ARG A 184 16.04 5.81 -17.59
CA ARG A 184 14.77 5.82 -18.31
C ARG A 184 13.64 6.37 -17.44
N GLU A 185 13.55 5.93 -16.19
CA GLU A 185 12.36 6.12 -15.35
C GLU A 185 12.54 7.13 -14.21
N ALA A 186 13.75 7.31 -13.68
CA ALA A 186 14.02 8.24 -12.56
C ALA A 186 14.16 9.70 -13.04
N LYS A 187 13.30 10.13 -13.97
CA LYS A 187 13.32 11.49 -14.53
C LYS A 187 12.56 12.47 -13.65
N GLN A 188 13.11 13.67 -13.51
CA GLN A 188 12.47 14.81 -12.86
C GLN A 188 12.13 15.87 -13.91
N PHE A 189 11.02 16.57 -13.72
CA PHE A 189 10.67 17.75 -14.52
C PHE A 189 10.85 19.02 -13.69
N PRO A 190 11.05 20.19 -14.32
CA PRO A 190 11.17 21.46 -13.61
C PRO A 190 9.95 21.76 -12.73
N ASN A 191 8.76 21.48 -13.25
CA ASN A 191 7.49 21.81 -12.60
C ASN A 191 6.48 20.67 -12.78
N LYS A 192 5.53 20.60 -11.85
CA LYS A 192 4.37 19.69 -11.88
C LYS A 192 3.07 20.44 -11.60
N LEU A 193 1.98 19.97 -12.20
CA LEU A 193 0.62 20.31 -11.79
C LEU A 193 0.11 19.22 -10.84
N VAL A 194 -0.39 19.62 -9.68
CA VAL A 194 -0.83 18.70 -8.63
C VAL A 194 -2.34 18.78 -8.49
N ALA A 195 -3.00 17.62 -8.38
CA ALA A 195 -4.39 17.50 -7.96
C ALA A 195 -4.48 16.56 -6.75
N SER A 196 -5.38 16.87 -5.82
CA SER A 196 -5.58 16.10 -4.59
C SER A 196 -7.06 16.03 -4.21
N ALA A 197 -7.38 15.33 -3.12
CA ALA A 197 -8.75 15.27 -2.61
C ALA A 197 -9.34 16.66 -2.30
N TRP A 198 -8.51 17.67 -2.01
CA TRP A 198 -8.95 19.05 -1.82
C TRP A 198 -9.65 19.65 -3.04
N ASP A 199 -9.28 19.22 -4.25
CA ASP A 199 -9.80 19.73 -5.52
C ASP A 199 -11.14 19.13 -5.93
N LEU A 200 -11.54 18.04 -5.28
CA LEU A 200 -12.85 17.40 -5.51
C LEU A 200 -14.00 18.32 -5.14
N SER A 201 -13.75 19.30 -4.30
CA SER A 201 -14.74 20.13 -3.67
C SER A 201 -14.22 21.58 -3.75
N SER A 202 -15.06 22.59 -3.90
CA SER A 202 -14.60 24.00 -3.86
C SER A 202 -15.78 24.92 -3.57
N PRO A 203 -15.60 26.01 -2.81
CA PRO A 203 -16.63 27.03 -2.62
C PRO A 203 -17.04 27.70 -3.95
N LEU A 204 -16.21 27.59 -5.00
CA LEU A 204 -16.49 28.15 -6.33
C LEU A 204 -17.42 27.27 -7.18
N ARG A 205 -17.77 26.05 -6.73
CA ARG A 205 -18.66 25.16 -7.49
C ARG A 205 -20.13 25.56 -7.30
N SER A 206 -20.85 25.67 -8.40
CA SER A 206 -22.30 25.94 -8.40
C SER A 206 -23.16 24.75 -7.97
N LYS A 207 -22.67 23.51 -8.14
CA LYS A 207 -23.38 22.27 -7.78
C LYS A 207 -22.86 21.69 -6.46
N ILE A 208 -23.78 21.30 -5.59
CA ILE A 208 -23.48 20.59 -4.34
C ILE A 208 -22.97 19.19 -4.68
N ILE A 209 -21.92 18.75 -3.98
CA ILE A 209 -21.36 17.41 -4.08
C ILE A 209 -21.76 16.65 -2.82
N THR A 210 -22.41 15.49 -3.00
CA THR A 210 -22.81 14.59 -1.93
C THR A 210 -22.20 13.21 -2.15
N GLY A 211 -21.80 12.55 -1.08
CA GLY A 211 -21.31 11.17 -1.10
C GLY A 211 -21.81 10.38 0.10
N PHE A 212 -21.65 9.06 0.04
CA PHE A 212 -21.99 8.16 1.14
C PHE A 212 -20.72 7.47 1.61
N SER A 213 -20.51 7.41 2.92
CA SER A 213 -19.46 6.60 3.53
C SER A 213 -20.11 5.55 4.43
N GLY A 214 -19.63 4.32 4.34
CA GLY A 214 -20.02 3.25 5.27
C GLY A 214 -19.19 3.22 6.54
N THR A 215 -18.15 4.05 6.64
CA THR A 215 -17.17 4.04 7.74
C THR A 215 -16.75 5.47 8.10
N ASN A 216 -16.39 5.69 9.36
CA ASN A 216 -16.11 7.04 9.89
C ASN A 216 -14.61 7.33 10.10
N ASP A 217 -13.75 6.33 9.90
CA ASP A 217 -12.34 6.37 10.29
C ASP A 217 -11.51 7.47 9.60
N THR A 218 -11.91 7.91 8.40
CA THR A 218 -11.17 8.92 7.62
C THR A 218 -11.80 10.31 7.64
N GLN A 219 -12.81 10.56 8.47
CA GLN A 219 -13.54 11.83 8.55
C GLN A 219 -12.62 13.06 8.69
N LEU A 220 -11.56 12.95 9.49
CA LEU A 220 -10.62 14.06 9.73
C LEU A 220 -9.81 14.45 8.48
N LEU A 221 -9.71 13.55 7.51
CA LEU A 221 -8.95 13.73 6.27
C LEU A 221 -9.81 14.27 5.12
N LEU A 222 -11.11 14.48 5.35
CA LEU A 222 -11.97 15.13 4.38
C LEU A 222 -11.58 16.62 4.22
N PRO A 223 -11.59 17.17 3.01
CA PRO A 223 -11.41 18.61 2.79
C PRO A 223 -12.39 19.45 3.64
N VAL A 224 -11.98 20.64 4.10
CA VAL A 224 -12.73 21.44 5.11
C VAL A 224 -14.16 21.83 4.69
N HIS A 225 -14.38 21.87 3.39
CA HIS A 225 -15.62 22.20 2.71
C HIS A 225 -16.55 21.00 2.54
N ILE A 226 -16.09 19.78 2.84
CA ILE A 226 -16.93 18.60 2.95
C ILE A 226 -17.41 18.47 4.40
N ARG A 227 -18.74 18.41 4.58
CA ARG A 227 -19.37 18.19 5.87
C ARG A 227 -19.96 16.79 5.91
N GLN A 228 -19.63 16.05 6.97
CA GLN A 228 -20.25 14.76 7.23
C GLN A 228 -21.63 14.95 7.84
N TYR A 229 -22.59 14.12 7.41
CA TYR A 229 -23.94 14.09 7.94
C TYR A 229 -24.22 12.70 8.49
N ASP A 230 -24.04 12.54 9.81
CA ASP A 230 -24.26 11.27 10.49
C ASP A 230 -25.74 11.03 10.73
N LEU A 231 -26.25 9.93 10.18
CA LEU A 231 -27.65 9.53 10.32
C LEU A 231 -27.90 9.00 11.75
N PRO A 232 -28.86 9.57 12.52
CA PRO A 232 -29.16 9.12 13.89
C PRO A 232 -29.46 7.62 13.99
N GLU A 233 -30.09 7.04 12.97
CA GLU A 233 -30.46 5.63 12.91
C GLU A 233 -29.24 4.70 12.87
N LEU A 234 -28.10 5.20 12.37
CA LEU A 234 -26.87 4.43 12.20
C LEU A 234 -25.88 4.60 13.36
N GLN A 235 -26.11 5.50 14.32
CA GLN A 235 -25.17 5.75 15.42
C GLN A 235 -24.80 4.50 16.24
N LYS A 236 -25.68 3.49 16.27
CA LYS A 236 -25.47 2.26 17.04
C LYS A 236 -24.65 1.20 16.30
N THR A 237 -24.41 1.33 14.99
CA THR A 237 -23.80 0.25 14.19
C THR A 237 -22.39 -0.08 14.68
N ASP A 238 -21.58 0.93 14.99
CA ASP A 238 -20.20 0.73 15.44
C ASP A 238 -20.14 -0.05 16.76
N ALA A 239 -21.02 0.28 17.71
CA ALA A 239 -21.11 -0.41 18.99
C ALA A 239 -21.57 -1.87 18.83
N ILE A 240 -22.52 -2.14 17.93
CA ILE A 240 -22.98 -3.50 17.64
C ILE A 240 -21.85 -4.35 17.09
N VAL A 241 -21.05 -3.79 16.18
CA VAL A 241 -19.93 -4.52 15.57
C VAL A 241 -18.86 -4.87 16.60
N VAL A 242 -18.48 -3.94 17.47
CA VAL A 242 -17.53 -4.20 18.56
C VAL A 242 -18.09 -5.22 19.55
N ASN A 243 -19.38 -5.13 19.89
CA ASN A 243 -20.03 -6.09 20.77
C ASN A 243 -20.02 -7.52 20.21
N ASN A 244 -20.22 -7.68 18.90
CA ASN A 244 -20.17 -8.99 18.24
C ASN A 244 -18.73 -9.55 18.20
N LEU A 245 -17.72 -8.68 18.10
CA LEU A 245 -16.32 -9.09 18.16
C LEU A 245 -15.96 -9.58 19.57
N LEU A 246 -16.33 -8.83 20.60
CA LEU A 246 -16.00 -9.08 22.01
C LEU A 246 -16.78 -10.26 22.66
N GLN A 247 -17.45 -11.09 21.87
CA GLN A 247 -18.09 -12.30 22.39
C GLN A 247 -17.04 -13.30 22.90
N PRO A 248 -17.26 -13.99 24.04
CA PRO A 248 -16.27 -14.88 24.66
C PRO A 248 -15.74 -15.98 23.73
N GLU A 249 -16.55 -16.44 22.79
CA GLU A 249 -16.19 -17.48 21.82
C GLU A 249 -15.08 -17.02 20.85
N ASN A 250 -14.88 -15.71 20.70
CA ASN A 250 -13.83 -15.10 19.88
C ASN A 250 -12.54 -14.85 20.67
N GLU A 251 -12.50 -15.14 21.97
CA GLU A 251 -11.34 -14.91 22.84
C GLU A 251 -10.25 -15.99 22.62
N ASN A 252 -9.69 -15.99 21.41
CA ASN A 252 -8.69 -16.94 20.95
C ASN A 252 -7.61 -16.23 20.14
N TYR A 253 -6.37 -16.33 20.58
CA TYR A 253 -5.23 -15.70 19.94
C TYR A 253 -4.07 -16.69 19.76
N GLN A 254 -3.37 -16.61 18.63
CA GLN A 254 -2.19 -17.40 18.30
C GLN A 254 -1.12 -16.49 17.71
N SER A 255 0.12 -16.64 18.17
CA SER A 255 1.28 -16.00 17.55
C SER A 255 2.03 -17.01 16.69
N LEU A 256 2.36 -16.62 15.47
CA LEU A 256 3.22 -17.40 14.59
C LEU A 256 4.69 -17.25 15.00
N LEU A 257 5.51 -18.21 14.56
CA LEU A 257 6.97 -18.15 14.68
C LEU A 257 7.55 -17.09 13.74
N ILE A 258 8.79 -16.68 14.03
CA ILE A 258 9.58 -15.83 13.12
C ILE A 258 9.73 -16.56 11.78
N ASN A 259 9.49 -15.84 10.68
CA ASN A 259 9.61 -16.35 9.31
C ASN A 259 8.79 -17.63 9.04
N ALA A 260 7.58 -17.71 9.61
CA ALA A 260 6.67 -18.82 9.34
C ALA A 260 6.31 -18.86 7.84
N THR A 261 6.59 -20.01 7.20
CA THR A 261 6.19 -20.27 5.81
C THR A 261 4.69 -20.55 5.72
N THR A 262 4.11 -20.39 4.53
CA THR A 262 2.69 -20.75 4.27
C THR A 262 2.39 -22.17 4.77
N GLU A 263 3.27 -23.13 4.52
CA GLU A 263 3.08 -24.51 4.96
C GLU A 263 3.05 -24.65 6.49
N ASN A 264 3.92 -23.93 7.20
CA ASN A 264 3.95 -23.94 8.66
C ASN A 264 2.66 -23.35 9.25
N ILE A 265 2.17 -22.24 8.68
CA ILE A 265 0.93 -21.58 9.12
C ILE A 265 -0.26 -22.53 8.90
N LEU A 266 -0.40 -23.10 7.71
CA LEU A 266 -1.51 -24.02 7.40
C LEU A 266 -1.50 -25.27 8.28
N LYS A 267 -0.33 -25.85 8.56
CA LYS A 267 -0.21 -26.99 9.49
C LYS A 267 -0.65 -26.63 10.90
N GLN A 268 -0.38 -25.42 11.37
CA GLN A 268 -0.86 -24.95 12.68
C GLN A 268 -2.38 -24.73 12.68
N ILE A 269 -2.94 -24.16 11.61
CA ILE A 269 -4.39 -23.99 11.44
C ILE A 269 -5.12 -25.34 11.49
N ILE A 270 -4.60 -26.37 10.81
CA ILE A 270 -5.20 -27.71 10.81
C ILE A 270 -5.11 -28.40 12.18
N ARG A 271 -4.03 -28.14 12.93
CA ARG A 271 -3.84 -28.68 14.30
C ARG A 271 -4.60 -27.89 15.37
N TYR A 272 -5.25 -26.80 15.01
CA TYR A 272 -6.04 -26.02 15.94
C TYR A 272 -7.18 -26.88 16.51
N LYS A 273 -7.52 -26.64 17.78
CA LYS A 273 -8.50 -27.44 18.56
C LYS A 273 -9.88 -27.57 17.91
N GLU A 274 -10.24 -26.62 17.05
CA GLU A 274 -11.53 -26.54 16.38
C GLU A 274 -11.33 -26.40 14.87
N THR A 275 -12.26 -26.91 14.08
CA THR A 275 -12.18 -26.81 12.61
C THR A 275 -12.27 -25.35 12.17
N ILE A 276 -11.27 -24.89 11.42
CA ILE A 276 -11.29 -23.59 10.75
C ILE A 276 -11.86 -23.78 9.35
N ASN A 277 -12.94 -23.07 9.03
CA ASN A 277 -13.61 -23.15 7.73
C ASN A 277 -13.21 -22.01 6.80
N VAL A 278 -12.81 -20.86 7.36
CA VAL A 278 -12.50 -19.65 6.61
C VAL A 278 -11.16 -19.09 7.06
N ILE A 279 -10.30 -18.72 6.11
CA ILE A 279 -9.12 -17.89 6.37
C ILE A 279 -9.42 -16.50 5.81
N LEU A 280 -9.38 -15.50 6.70
CA LEU A 280 -9.50 -14.09 6.37
C LEU A 280 -8.10 -13.47 6.45
N ASP A 281 -7.37 -13.48 5.33
CA ASP A 281 -5.98 -13.02 5.27
C ASP A 281 -5.84 -11.49 5.17
N VAL A 282 -6.50 -10.76 6.07
CA VAL A 282 -6.47 -9.27 6.07
C VAL A 282 -5.09 -8.70 6.45
N GLY A 283 -4.27 -9.48 7.15
CA GLY A 283 -2.89 -9.15 7.53
C GLY A 283 -1.82 -9.56 6.50
N ALA A 284 -2.22 -10.16 5.38
CA ALA A 284 -1.32 -10.68 4.34
C ALA A 284 -0.20 -11.57 4.89
N LEU A 285 -0.53 -12.56 5.73
CA LEU A 285 0.46 -13.45 6.35
C LEU A 285 0.95 -14.54 5.38
N PHE A 286 0.18 -14.89 4.36
CA PHE A 286 0.56 -15.87 3.35
C PHE A 286 1.29 -15.19 2.19
N ILE A 287 2.57 -14.88 2.33
CA ILE A 287 3.33 -14.10 1.33
C ILE A 287 3.87 -15.01 0.19
N ASP A 288 4.16 -16.26 0.48
CA ASP A 288 4.82 -17.24 -0.39
C ASP A 288 3.82 -18.13 -1.17
N GLY A 289 3.19 -17.56 -2.20
CA GLY A 289 2.42 -18.31 -3.20
C GLY A 289 1.23 -17.53 -3.77
N THR A 290 0.58 -18.05 -4.81
CA THR A 290 -0.69 -17.52 -5.31
C THR A 290 -1.86 -17.93 -4.42
N ASN A 291 -3.00 -17.26 -4.53
CA ASN A 291 -4.22 -17.65 -3.80
C ASN A 291 -4.59 -19.12 -4.05
N ARG A 292 -4.47 -19.57 -5.30
CA ARG A 292 -4.70 -20.96 -5.69
C ARG A 292 -3.73 -21.92 -4.99
N GLU A 293 -2.44 -21.61 -4.99
CA GLU A 293 -1.43 -22.47 -4.35
C GLU A 293 -1.68 -22.61 -2.84
N ILE A 294 -2.03 -21.51 -2.17
CA ILE A 294 -2.36 -21.51 -0.73
C ILE A 294 -3.64 -22.33 -0.49
N ALA A 295 -4.68 -22.09 -1.28
CA ALA A 295 -5.96 -22.79 -1.21
C ALA A 295 -5.81 -24.31 -1.40
N ILE A 296 -5.12 -24.75 -2.46
CA ILE A 296 -4.89 -26.18 -2.74
C ILE A 296 -4.04 -26.82 -1.64
N LYS A 297 -2.98 -26.15 -1.16
CA LYS A 297 -2.17 -26.66 -0.05
C LYS A 297 -3.03 -26.87 1.20
N TRP A 298 -3.89 -25.89 1.52
CA TRP A 298 -4.79 -25.99 2.67
C TRP A 298 -5.82 -27.11 2.50
N LEU A 299 -6.41 -27.25 1.31
CA LEU A 299 -7.31 -28.35 0.99
C LEU A 299 -6.60 -29.68 1.21
N ASN A 300 -5.42 -29.89 0.62
CA ASN A 300 -4.66 -31.15 0.72
C ASN A 300 -4.32 -31.56 2.15
N LEU A 301 -4.11 -30.59 3.06
CA LEU A 301 -3.85 -30.84 4.48
C LEU A 301 -5.13 -31.10 5.29
N SER A 302 -6.31 -30.73 4.76
CA SER A 302 -7.61 -30.86 5.45
C SER A 302 -8.17 -32.27 5.39
N ASP A 303 -9.01 -32.65 6.36
CA ASP A 303 -9.66 -33.97 6.44
C ASP A 303 -10.52 -34.27 5.19
N ARG A 304 -10.19 -35.36 4.49
CA ARG A 304 -10.89 -35.83 3.28
C ARG A 304 -12.33 -36.26 3.55
N ASN A 305 -12.65 -36.64 4.79
CA ASN A 305 -14.00 -37.02 5.16
C ASN A 305 -14.90 -35.82 5.43
N GLN A 306 -14.35 -34.62 5.60
CA GLN A 306 -15.12 -33.40 5.95
C GLN A 306 -15.13 -32.35 4.84
N VAL A 307 -14.02 -32.22 4.09
CA VAL A 307 -13.82 -31.13 3.13
C VAL A 307 -13.51 -31.69 1.75
N ASP A 308 -14.31 -31.32 0.75
CA ASP A 308 -14.15 -31.74 -0.65
C ASP A 308 -13.57 -30.63 -1.53
N TYR A 309 -13.82 -29.36 -1.17
CA TYR A 309 -13.57 -28.21 -2.03
C TYR A 309 -12.91 -27.06 -1.28
N VAL A 310 -12.12 -26.26 -1.98
CA VAL A 310 -11.62 -24.96 -1.52
C VAL A 310 -12.08 -23.86 -2.45
N VAL A 311 -12.54 -22.75 -1.86
CA VAL A 311 -12.99 -21.56 -2.56
C VAL A 311 -11.99 -20.44 -2.33
N TYR A 312 -11.58 -19.76 -3.38
CA TYR A 312 -10.67 -18.63 -3.34
C TYR A 312 -10.96 -17.65 -4.47
N PHE A 313 -10.24 -16.53 -4.49
CA PHE A 313 -10.31 -15.55 -5.57
C PHE A 313 -9.11 -15.69 -6.51
N ASP A 314 -9.39 -15.77 -7.80
CA ASP A 314 -8.40 -15.60 -8.86
C ASP A 314 -8.70 -14.28 -9.58
N CYS A 315 -7.84 -13.28 -9.37
CA CYS A 315 -8.16 -11.87 -9.59
C CYS A 315 -9.52 -11.54 -8.92
N ASP A 316 -10.50 -11.01 -9.66
CA ASP A 316 -11.82 -10.66 -9.12
C ASP A 316 -12.86 -11.81 -9.23
N SER A 317 -12.45 -12.99 -9.70
CA SER A 317 -13.35 -14.13 -9.93
C SER A 317 -13.31 -15.15 -8.80
N ILE A 318 -14.48 -15.63 -8.38
CA ILE A 318 -14.58 -16.69 -7.37
C ILE A 318 -14.38 -18.05 -8.05
N VAL A 319 -13.31 -18.74 -7.65
CA VAL A 319 -12.91 -20.04 -8.19
C VAL A 319 -13.01 -21.11 -7.10
N ILE A 320 -13.34 -22.33 -7.52
CA ILE A 320 -13.33 -23.52 -6.67
C ILE A 320 -12.37 -24.54 -7.26
N ASP A 321 -11.55 -25.13 -6.38
CA ASP A 321 -10.76 -26.32 -6.68
C ASP A 321 -11.26 -27.53 -5.85
N ASP A 322 -11.30 -28.70 -6.49
CA ASP A 322 -11.54 -29.99 -5.83
C ASP A 322 -10.23 -30.68 -5.39
N ARG A 323 -10.35 -31.85 -4.76
CA ARG A 323 -9.20 -32.67 -4.33
C ARG A 323 -8.32 -33.18 -5.48
N GLN A 324 -8.80 -33.14 -6.71
CA GLN A 324 -8.07 -33.51 -7.92
C GLN A 324 -7.44 -32.28 -8.60
N SER A 325 -7.57 -31.09 -7.98
CA SER A 325 -7.10 -29.79 -8.48
C SER A 325 -7.78 -29.36 -9.79
N HIS A 326 -9.02 -29.82 -10.01
CA HIS A 326 -9.86 -29.30 -11.09
C HIS A 326 -10.50 -27.98 -10.69
N SER A 327 -10.24 -26.95 -11.49
CA SER A 327 -10.75 -25.60 -11.27
C SER A 327 -12.06 -25.36 -12.02
N CYS A 328 -13.03 -24.75 -11.35
CA CYS A 328 -14.27 -24.31 -11.98
C CYS A 328 -14.79 -23.00 -11.35
N PRO A 329 -15.56 -22.20 -12.10
CA PRO A 329 -16.25 -21.04 -11.53
C PRO A 329 -17.21 -21.46 -10.42
N PHE A 330 -17.24 -20.68 -9.33
CA PHE A 330 -18.06 -21.01 -8.14
C PHE A 330 -19.54 -21.20 -8.49
N VAL A 331 -20.11 -20.32 -9.31
CA VAL A 331 -21.53 -20.30 -9.67
C VAL A 331 -21.97 -21.57 -10.42
N THR A 332 -21.06 -22.20 -11.15
CA THR A 332 -21.36 -23.40 -11.95
C THR A 332 -21.04 -24.71 -11.24
N SER A 333 -20.43 -24.63 -10.05
CA SER A 333 -19.97 -25.80 -9.32
C SER A 333 -21.07 -26.36 -8.41
N PRO A 334 -21.22 -27.69 -8.30
CA PRO A 334 -22.08 -28.31 -7.28
C PRO A 334 -21.70 -27.92 -5.84
N ALA A 335 -20.45 -27.49 -5.62
CA ALA A 335 -19.97 -27.02 -4.33
C ALA A 335 -20.71 -25.76 -3.83
N SER A 336 -21.28 -24.94 -4.73
CA SER A 336 -22.07 -23.76 -4.37
C SER A 336 -23.34 -24.09 -3.57
N GLU A 337 -23.86 -25.32 -3.72
CA GLU A 337 -25.01 -25.84 -2.97
C GLU A 337 -24.59 -26.65 -1.73
N ARG A 338 -23.29 -26.99 -1.62
CA ARG A 338 -22.71 -27.84 -0.55
C ARG A 338 -21.61 -27.10 0.21
N LEU A 339 -21.91 -25.89 0.67
CA LEU A 339 -20.95 -25.03 1.36
C LEU A 339 -20.39 -25.66 2.65
N ASP A 340 -21.11 -26.59 3.26
CA ASP A 340 -20.67 -27.38 4.42
C ASP A 340 -19.45 -28.27 4.13
N ARG A 341 -19.20 -28.59 2.86
CA ARG A 341 -18.03 -29.34 2.36
C ARG A 341 -16.90 -28.45 1.85
N CYS A 342 -17.06 -27.13 1.98
CA CYS A 342 -16.15 -26.14 1.43
C CYS A 342 -15.36 -25.44 2.54
N ILE A 343 -14.09 -25.14 2.24
CA ILE A 343 -13.28 -24.19 3.00
C ILE A 343 -12.98 -22.96 2.14
N PHE A 344 -12.79 -21.79 2.75
CA PHE A 344 -12.74 -20.50 2.05
C PHE A 344 -11.46 -19.74 2.40
N TYR A 345 -10.64 -19.45 1.41
CA TYR A 345 -9.46 -18.60 1.56
C TYR A 345 -9.74 -17.23 0.92
N LEU A 346 -9.83 -16.20 1.75
CA LEU A 346 -10.02 -14.81 1.31
C LEU A 346 -8.75 -14.02 1.58
N ASP A 347 -8.13 -13.50 0.51
CA ASP A 347 -6.93 -12.68 0.62
C ASP A 347 -7.24 -11.26 1.13
N GLU A 348 -6.18 -10.45 1.27
CA GLU A 348 -6.24 -9.09 1.78
C GLU A 348 -7.28 -8.19 1.07
N ILE A 349 -7.40 -8.28 -0.26
CA ILE A 349 -8.36 -7.47 -1.05
C ILE A 349 -9.78 -8.00 -0.90
N HIS A 350 -9.91 -9.32 -0.99
CA HIS A 350 -11.19 -10.01 -1.03
C HIS A 350 -11.77 -10.24 0.37
N THR A 351 -11.12 -9.75 1.42
CA THR A 351 -11.74 -9.51 2.73
C THR A 351 -12.64 -8.26 2.76
N ARG A 352 -12.78 -7.54 1.63
CA ARG A 352 -13.69 -6.39 1.47
C ARG A 352 -14.59 -6.58 0.25
N GLY A 353 -15.83 -6.12 0.33
CA GLY A 353 -16.77 -6.13 -0.81
C GLY A 353 -17.33 -7.50 -1.22
N THR A 354 -16.83 -8.60 -0.65
CA THR A 354 -17.27 -9.98 -0.94
C THR A 354 -18.40 -10.42 -0.02
N ASP A 355 -19.29 -11.29 -0.50
CA ASP A 355 -20.43 -11.79 0.28
C ASP A 355 -20.64 -13.30 0.07
N PHE A 356 -20.43 -14.08 1.14
CA PHE A 356 -20.73 -15.51 1.17
C PHE A 356 -21.77 -15.80 2.24
N LYS A 357 -22.70 -16.69 1.91
CA LYS A 357 -23.71 -17.20 2.86
C LYS A 357 -23.17 -18.43 3.57
N PHE A 358 -22.18 -18.25 4.43
CA PHE A 358 -21.58 -19.37 5.16
C PHE A 358 -22.64 -20.15 5.97
N PRO A 359 -22.54 -21.49 6.02
CA PRO A 359 -23.33 -22.32 6.93
C PRO A 359 -23.10 -21.91 8.39
N VAL A 360 -24.16 -22.02 9.20
CA VAL A 360 -24.11 -21.67 10.63
C VAL A 360 -23.05 -22.50 11.36
N GLY A 361 -22.32 -21.87 12.27
CA GLY A 361 -21.27 -22.51 13.06
C GLY A 361 -19.87 -22.41 12.46
N PHE A 362 -19.71 -21.76 11.30
CA PHE A 362 -18.40 -21.57 10.69
C PHE A 362 -17.45 -20.74 11.58
N LYS A 363 -16.19 -21.17 11.63
CA LYS A 363 -15.10 -20.47 12.33
C LYS A 363 -14.08 -19.92 11.34
N ALA A 364 -13.65 -18.68 11.56
CA ALA A 364 -12.60 -18.03 10.77
C ALA A 364 -11.30 -17.80 11.53
N ALA A 365 -10.18 -18.06 10.86
CA ALA A 365 -8.87 -17.54 11.25
C ALA A 365 -8.65 -16.17 10.60
N VAL A 366 -8.56 -15.13 11.42
CA VAL A 366 -8.31 -13.74 11.00
C VAL A 366 -6.83 -13.44 11.18
N THR A 367 -6.16 -13.07 10.10
CA THR A 367 -4.73 -12.76 10.17
C THR A 367 -4.46 -11.31 10.56
N LEU A 368 -3.42 -11.08 11.35
CA LEU A 368 -3.01 -9.76 11.85
C LEU A 368 -1.61 -9.45 11.33
N GLY A 369 -1.51 -8.42 10.49
CA GLY A 369 -0.27 -7.96 9.86
C GLY A 369 0.07 -6.52 10.24
N ASN A 370 1.35 -6.15 10.13
CA ASN A 370 1.83 -4.82 10.49
C ASN A 370 1.01 -3.72 9.79
N GLY A 371 0.63 -2.66 10.53
CA GLY A 371 -0.15 -1.54 10.01
C GLY A 371 -1.65 -1.80 9.80
N LEU A 372 -2.19 -2.95 10.22
CA LEU A 372 -3.63 -3.23 10.10
C LEU A 372 -4.45 -2.23 10.94
N THR A 373 -5.31 -1.46 10.28
CA THR A 373 -6.21 -0.48 10.93
C THR A 373 -7.52 -1.12 11.38
N LYS A 374 -8.23 -0.45 12.30
CA LYS A 374 -9.53 -0.88 12.83
C LYS A 374 -10.51 -1.14 11.70
N ASP A 375 -10.65 -0.19 10.76
CA ASP A 375 -11.60 -0.33 9.66
C ASP A 375 -11.34 -1.59 8.83
N ARG A 376 -10.07 -1.83 8.45
CA ARG A 376 -9.68 -3.04 7.71
C ARG A 376 -9.98 -4.32 8.50
N PHE A 377 -9.57 -4.35 9.75
CA PHE A 377 -9.82 -5.48 10.66
C PHE A 377 -11.31 -5.78 10.80
N VAL A 378 -12.12 -4.77 11.11
CA VAL A 378 -13.55 -4.91 11.32
C VAL A 378 -14.27 -5.35 10.04
N GLN A 379 -13.97 -4.74 8.89
CA GLN A 379 -14.59 -5.08 7.62
C GLN A 379 -14.33 -6.54 7.22
N ALA A 380 -13.11 -7.03 7.48
CA ALA A 380 -12.72 -8.42 7.27
C ALA A 380 -13.51 -9.36 8.19
N CYS A 381 -13.51 -9.13 9.51
CA CYS A 381 -14.27 -9.94 10.46
C CYS A 381 -15.76 -10.01 10.11
N MET A 382 -16.34 -8.89 9.67
CA MET A 382 -17.75 -8.81 9.28
C MET A 382 -18.08 -9.56 7.98
N ARG A 383 -17.08 -10.05 7.21
CA ARG A 383 -17.32 -10.95 6.07
C ARG A 383 -17.93 -12.28 6.46
N MET A 384 -17.74 -12.71 7.71
CA MET A 384 -18.40 -13.92 8.20
C MET A 384 -19.92 -13.82 8.13
N ARG A 385 -20.47 -12.59 8.18
CA ARG A 385 -21.91 -12.32 8.36
C ARG A 385 -22.46 -13.03 9.60
N LYS A 386 -23.58 -12.55 10.14
CA LYS A 386 -24.17 -13.15 11.37
C LYS A 386 -23.16 -13.39 12.50
N LEU A 387 -22.09 -12.59 12.57
CA LEU A 387 -21.14 -12.64 13.68
C LEU A 387 -21.89 -12.28 14.96
N GLY A 388 -21.69 -13.05 16.03
CA GLY A 388 -22.53 -12.99 17.25
C GLY A 388 -23.82 -13.83 17.16
N ASN A 389 -24.08 -14.48 16.02
CA ASN A 389 -25.21 -15.39 15.80
C ASN A 389 -24.74 -16.74 15.20
N GLY A 390 -23.73 -17.34 15.82
CA GLY A 390 -23.24 -18.70 15.52
C GLY A 390 -21.88 -18.77 14.84
N HIS A 391 -21.46 -17.77 14.06
CA HIS A 391 -20.10 -17.70 13.53
C HIS A 391 -19.12 -17.17 14.57
N THR A 392 -17.88 -17.67 14.54
CA THR A 392 -16.85 -17.36 15.53
C THR A 392 -15.49 -17.08 14.87
N LEU A 393 -14.58 -16.45 15.61
CA LEU A 393 -13.28 -15.99 15.13
C LEU A 393 -12.15 -16.53 16.01
N THR A 394 -10.96 -16.62 15.41
CA THR A 394 -9.68 -16.79 16.10
C THR A 394 -8.64 -15.93 15.41
N PHE A 395 -7.74 -15.32 16.18
CA PHE A 395 -6.81 -14.31 15.69
C PHE A 395 -5.39 -14.84 15.62
N TRP A 396 -4.73 -14.61 14.48
CA TRP A 396 -3.40 -15.14 14.19
C TRP A 396 -2.48 -14.00 13.77
N SER A 397 -1.39 -13.76 14.49
CA SER A 397 -0.46 -12.67 14.15
C SER A 397 0.90 -13.16 13.69
N SER A 398 1.59 -12.34 12.92
CA SER A 398 3.05 -12.47 12.78
C SER A 398 3.73 -12.24 14.15
N HIS A 399 4.98 -12.69 14.25
CA HIS A 399 5.79 -12.45 15.44
C HIS A 399 6.02 -10.95 15.70
N GLU A 400 6.20 -10.16 14.64
CA GLU A 400 6.34 -8.69 14.75
C GLU A 400 5.09 -8.06 15.38
N VAL A 401 3.90 -8.42 14.89
CA VAL A 401 2.64 -7.88 15.42
C VAL A 401 2.42 -8.32 16.87
N HIS A 402 2.79 -9.56 17.21
CA HIS A 402 2.78 -10.03 18.59
C HIS A 402 3.59 -9.11 19.51
N GLN A 403 4.84 -8.82 19.13
CA GLN A 403 5.71 -7.90 19.89
C GLN A 403 5.09 -6.49 20.02
N GLN A 404 4.50 -5.96 18.95
CA GLN A 404 3.84 -4.65 18.99
C GLN A 404 2.68 -4.62 20.01
N ILE A 405 1.84 -5.66 20.03
CA ILE A 405 0.74 -5.77 20.99
C ILE A 405 1.27 -5.90 22.42
N GLU A 406 2.31 -6.71 22.66
CA GLU A 406 2.94 -6.85 23.99
C GLU A 406 3.51 -5.54 24.53
N ILE A 407 4.17 -4.75 23.66
CA ILE A 407 4.72 -3.44 24.01
C ILE A 407 3.59 -2.48 24.43
N LEU A 408 2.51 -2.42 23.64
CA LEU A 408 1.35 -1.57 23.97
C LEU A 408 0.67 -2.00 25.28
N LYS A 409 0.55 -3.31 25.51
CA LYS A 409 0.01 -3.86 26.75
C LYS A 409 0.85 -3.43 27.95
N THR A 410 2.17 -3.56 27.86
CA THR A 410 3.11 -3.21 28.94
C THR A 410 3.08 -1.73 29.29
N ASN A 411 3.06 -0.86 28.26
CA ASN A 411 2.97 0.59 28.44
C ASN A 411 1.64 1.03 29.09
N SER A 412 0.57 0.27 28.88
CA SER A 412 -0.74 0.55 29.48
C SER A 412 -0.81 0.13 30.96
N ILE A 413 -0.16 -0.98 31.33
CA ILE A 413 -0.13 -1.49 32.70
C ILE A 413 0.64 -0.56 33.64
N THR A 414 1.66 0.16 33.14
CA THR A 414 2.43 1.11 33.94
C THR A 414 1.64 2.35 34.39
N ILE A 415 0.53 2.66 33.70
CA ILE A 415 -0.37 3.78 34.02
C ILE A 415 -1.40 3.38 35.09
N ASP A 416 -1.88 2.12 35.06
CA ASP A 416 -2.83 1.58 36.04
C ASP A 416 -2.12 0.70 37.08
N ARG A 417 -1.56 1.33 38.13
CA ARG A 417 -0.89 0.69 39.29
C ARG A 417 -1.77 -0.29 40.13
N ARG A 418 -2.92 -0.73 39.62
CA ARG A 418 -3.84 -1.68 40.27
C ARG A 418 -4.02 -3.00 39.50
N ARG A 419 -3.38 -3.18 38.34
CA ARG A 419 -3.30 -4.47 37.63
C ARG A 419 -1.86 -4.98 37.63
N SER A 420 -1.29 -5.17 38.81
CA SER A 420 -0.13 -6.05 38.96
C SER A 420 -0.63 -7.48 39.16
N GLU A 421 0.04 -8.44 38.52
CA GLU A 421 -0.04 -9.90 38.79
C GLU A 421 -0.92 -10.80 37.92
N SER A 422 -1.08 -10.50 36.62
CA SER A 422 -1.29 -11.61 35.68
C SER A 422 -0.48 -11.44 34.40
N ASN A 423 0.43 -12.39 34.20
CA ASN A 423 1.16 -12.64 32.95
C ASN A 423 0.19 -13.22 31.91
N GLU A 424 -0.95 -12.56 31.71
CA GLU A 424 -2.05 -13.04 30.88
C GLU A 424 -1.66 -12.94 29.41
N SER A 425 -1.91 -14.01 28.67
CA SER A 425 -1.86 -14.06 27.22
C SER A 425 -2.56 -12.85 26.59
N ILE A 426 -2.11 -12.44 25.40
CA ILE A 426 -2.81 -11.43 24.60
C ILE A 426 -4.28 -11.82 24.45
N ASN A 427 -5.17 -10.85 24.73
CA ASN A 427 -6.61 -10.99 24.59
C ASN A 427 -7.15 -10.09 23.47
N LEU A 428 -8.43 -10.20 23.15
CA LEU A 428 -9.05 -9.42 22.08
C LEU A 428 -9.06 -7.90 22.35
N ILE A 429 -9.10 -7.48 23.61
CA ILE A 429 -9.01 -6.05 23.97
C ILE A 429 -7.64 -5.50 23.60
N ASP A 430 -6.57 -6.28 23.83
CA ASP A 430 -5.21 -5.90 23.46
C ASP A 430 -5.08 -5.76 21.92
N ILE A 431 -5.67 -6.69 21.14
CA ILE A 431 -5.72 -6.61 19.67
C ILE A 431 -6.50 -5.37 19.21
N LEU A 432 -7.67 -5.11 19.81
CA LEU A 432 -8.47 -3.93 19.48
C LEU A 432 -7.69 -2.64 19.77
N ARG A 433 -7.02 -2.54 20.92
CA ARG A 433 -6.18 -1.37 21.23
C ARG A 433 -5.11 -1.15 20.16
N TRP A 434 -4.43 -2.21 19.72
CA TRP A 434 -3.42 -2.13 18.68
C TRP A 434 -3.98 -1.66 17.32
N VAL A 435 -5.10 -2.19 16.84
CA VAL A 435 -5.68 -1.72 15.55
C VAL A 435 -6.19 -0.27 15.64
N TYR A 436 -6.65 0.17 16.82
CA TYR A 436 -7.01 1.58 17.05
C TYR A 436 -5.78 2.48 17.04
N GLU A 437 -4.67 2.09 17.67
CA GLU A 437 -3.40 2.82 17.64
C GLU A 437 -2.89 2.97 16.19
N ASN A 438 -2.94 1.88 15.41
CA ASN A 438 -2.61 1.92 13.98
C ASN A 438 -3.52 2.89 13.19
N THR A 439 -4.80 2.95 13.54
CA THR A 439 -5.77 3.87 12.90
C THR A 439 -5.45 5.32 13.23
N GLN A 440 -5.10 5.62 14.49
CA GLN A 440 -4.67 6.94 14.91
C GLN A 440 -3.38 7.35 14.20
N GLN A 441 -2.41 6.43 14.11
CA GLN A 441 -1.15 6.67 13.41
C GLN A 441 -1.36 6.92 11.91
N ALA A 442 -2.19 6.12 11.25
CA ALA A 442 -2.54 6.31 9.84
C ALA A 442 -3.24 7.66 9.61
N THR A 443 -4.18 8.03 10.50
CA THR A 443 -4.88 9.31 10.43
C THR A 443 -3.93 10.48 10.67
N TRP A 444 -3.01 10.37 11.61
CA TRP A 444 -2.00 11.41 11.88
C TRP A 444 -1.03 11.60 10.70
N ASN A 445 -0.60 10.51 10.07
CA ASN A 445 0.16 10.57 8.83
C ASN A 445 -0.66 11.24 7.71
N GLY A 446 -1.92 10.84 7.55
CA GLY A 446 -2.84 11.44 6.59
C GLY A 446 -3.06 12.94 6.82
N LEU A 447 -3.15 13.39 8.08
CA LEU A 447 -3.31 14.82 8.42
C LEU A 447 -2.13 15.66 7.93
N TYR A 448 -0.92 15.09 7.91
CA TYR A 448 0.26 15.78 7.38
C TYR A 448 0.18 15.98 5.86
N HIS A 449 -0.22 14.94 5.11
CA HIS A 449 -0.46 15.04 3.67
C HIS A 449 -1.60 16.03 3.38
N TRP A 450 -2.72 15.87 4.09
CA TRP A 450 -3.89 16.74 3.99
C TRP A 450 -3.54 18.21 4.23
N ALA A 451 -2.78 18.52 5.28
CA ALA A 451 -2.35 19.89 5.56
C ALA A 451 -1.41 20.43 4.48
N THR A 452 -0.47 19.60 3.99
CA THR A 452 0.44 20.02 2.92
C THR A 452 -0.30 20.31 1.62
N GLN A 453 -1.19 19.41 1.21
CA GLN A 453 -2.01 19.54 -0.01
C GLN A 453 -2.96 20.75 0.06
N SER A 454 -3.33 21.21 1.25
CA SER A 454 -4.11 22.44 1.42
C SER A 454 -3.39 23.68 0.87
N LEU A 455 -2.05 23.70 0.88
CA LEU A 455 -1.26 24.82 0.34
C LEU A 455 -1.33 24.84 -1.19
N SER A 456 -1.13 23.68 -1.83
CA SER A 456 -1.31 23.48 -3.27
C SER A 456 -2.72 23.87 -3.73
N PHE A 457 -3.75 23.45 -2.98
CA PHE A 457 -5.13 23.83 -3.27
C PHE A 457 -5.35 25.34 -3.19
N GLN A 458 -4.90 25.98 -2.11
CA GLN A 458 -5.06 27.43 -1.93
C GLN A 458 -4.32 28.23 -2.99
N ARG A 459 -3.13 27.78 -3.42
CA ARG A 459 -2.38 28.35 -4.53
C ARG A 459 -3.22 28.37 -5.81
N LYS A 460 -3.83 27.24 -6.16
CA LYS A 460 -4.73 27.13 -7.33
C LYS A 460 -5.96 28.02 -7.19
N VAL A 461 -6.62 28.03 -6.03
CA VAL A 461 -7.78 28.91 -5.78
C VAL A 461 -7.40 30.38 -5.98
N SER A 462 -6.25 30.81 -5.46
CA SER A 462 -5.71 32.16 -5.64
C SER A 462 -5.49 32.46 -7.13
N ALA A 463 -4.84 31.55 -7.86
CA ALA A 463 -4.62 31.69 -9.31
C ALA A 463 -5.94 31.84 -10.09
N PHE A 464 -6.97 31.08 -9.73
CA PHE A 464 -8.30 31.17 -10.36
C PHE A 464 -9.08 32.44 -9.99
N GLN A 465 -8.81 33.09 -8.85
CA GLN A 465 -9.43 34.36 -8.47
C GLN A 465 -8.92 35.53 -9.31
N HIS A 466 -7.70 35.44 -9.84
CA HIS A 466 -7.16 36.43 -10.76
C HIS A 466 -7.78 36.36 -12.16
N ILE A 467 -8.59 35.33 -12.44
CA ILE A 467 -9.35 35.20 -13.68
C ILE A 467 -10.75 35.80 -13.47
N VAL A 468 -11.10 36.78 -14.30
CA VAL A 468 -12.44 37.38 -14.30
C VAL A 468 -13.41 36.46 -15.04
N TRP A 469 -14.21 35.67 -14.32
CA TRP A 469 -15.21 34.78 -14.91
C TRP A 469 -16.43 35.58 -15.39
N ASN A 470 -16.45 36.03 -16.65
CA ASN A 470 -17.62 36.70 -17.23
C ASN A 470 -18.52 35.69 -17.95
N ASP A 471 -19.79 35.67 -17.55
CA ASP A 471 -20.71 34.53 -17.71
C ASP A 471 -21.17 34.14 -19.13
N ASN A 472 -20.66 34.71 -20.23
CA ASN A 472 -21.29 34.38 -21.53
C ASN A 472 -20.44 34.29 -22.80
N GLN A 473 -19.11 34.47 -22.79
CA GLN A 473 -18.26 34.17 -23.96
C GLN A 473 -16.78 34.39 -23.65
N GLN A 474 -16.22 33.60 -22.74
CA GLN A 474 -14.81 33.75 -22.42
C GLN A 474 -13.94 33.03 -23.44
N VAL A 475 -13.19 33.80 -24.24
CA VAL A 475 -12.12 33.25 -25.08
C VAL A 475 -10.90 33.08 -24.18
N PHE A 476 -10.61 31.85 -23.78
CA PHE A 476 -9.36 31.53 -23.10
C PHE A 476 -8.20 31.78 -24.07
N THR A 477 -7.41 32.83 -23.83
CA THR A 477 -6.22 33.10 -24.64
C THR A 477 -5.06 32.22 -24.15
N ASN A 478 -4.14 31.89 -25.06
CA ASN A 478 -2.91 31.17 -24.71
C ASN A 478 -2.11 31.90 -23.61
N SER A 479 -2.13 33.24 -23.58
CA SER A 479 -1.48 34.02 -22.52
C SER A 479 -2.11 33.76 -21.16
N ILE A 480 -3.45 33.84 -21.07
CA ILE A 480 -4.17 33.59 -19.81
C ILE A 480 -3.89 32.16 -19.30
N MET A 481 -3.92 31.18 -20.20
CA MET A 481 -3.63 29.79 -19.82
C MET A 481 -2.18 29.57 -19.41
N THR A 482 -1.25 30.27 -20.05
CA THR A 482 0.18 30.22 -19.68
C THR A 482 0.40 30.83 -18.30
N ASP A 483 -0.24 31.96 -18.00
CA ASP A 483 -0.09 32.63 -16.71
C ASP A 483 -0.77 31.83 -15.59
N LEU A 484 -1.98 31.30 -15.84
CA LEU A 484 -2.65 30.37 -14.93
C LEU A 484 -1.79 29.13 -14.65
N SER A 485 -1.19 28.54 -15.68
CA SER A 485 -0.30 27.38 -15.54
C SER A 485 0.90 27.71 -14.64
N LYS A 486 1.58 28.84 -14.88
CA LYS A 486 2.70 29.28 -14.04
C LYS A 486 2.30 29.45 -12.57
N GLU A 487 1.13 30.06 -12.33
CA GLU A 487 0.64 30.27 -10.96
C GLU A 487 0.18 28.96 -10.28
N CYS A 488 -0.24 27.95 -11.04
CA CYS A 488 -0.65 26.64 -10.50
C CYS A 488 0.51 25.62 -10.36
N CYS A 489 1.61 25.80 -11.11
CA CYS A 489 2.72 24.84 -11.21
C CYS A 489 3.67 24.84 -10.01
N GLU A 490 3.92 23.69 -9.40
CA GLU A 490 4.87 23.54 -8.29
C GLU A 490 6.23 23.03 -8.77
N PRO A 491 7.35 23.46 -8.16
CA PRO A 491 8.65 22.89 -8.48
C PRO A 491 8.68 21.40 -8.12
N GLU A 492 9.16 20.56 -9.04
CA GLU A 492 9.29 19.11 -8.83
C GLU A 492 10.75 18.68 -8.60
N ILE A 493 11.71 19.38 -9.20
CA ILE A 493 13.13 19.10 -9.01
C ILE A 493 13.48 19.22 -7.53
N THR A 494 14.06 18.15 -6.99
CA THR A 494 14.50 18.11 -5.60
C THR A 494 16.01 17.84 -5.54
N GLU A 495 16.79 18.86 -5.17
CA GLU A 495 18.24 18.75 -5.04
C GLU A 495 18.65 18.14 -3.70
N LEU A 496 19.72 17.32 -3.69
CA LEU A 496 20.29 16.75 -2.46
C LEU A 496 20.58 17.80 -1.38
N ARG A 497 21.09 18.98 -1.77
CA ARG A 497 21.40 20.06 -0.82
C ARG A 497 20.12 20.62 -0.19
N SER A 498 19.04 20.75 -0.96
CA SER A 498 17.72 21.16 -0.46
C SER A 498 17.10 20.10 0.46
N MET A 499 17.25 18.82 0.11
CA MET A 499 16.72 17.70 0.92
C MET A 499 17.50 17.47 2.21
N TYR A 500 18.82 17.60 2.21
CA TYR A 500 19.62 17.12 3.35
C TYR A 500 20.65 18.12 3.85
N GLY A 501 20.86 19.24 3.16
CA GLY A 501 21.90 20.20 3.49
C GLY A 501 21.54 21.14 4.63
N ALA A 502 20.26 21.43 4.84
CA ALA A 502 19.81 22.34 5.89
C ALA A 502 19.68 21.65 7.26
N ALA A 503 19.87 22.43 8.32
CA ALA A 503 19.52 22.05 9.68
C ALA A 503 18.00 21.85 9.80
N ARG A 504 17.60 20.71 10.34
CA ARG A 504 16.22 20.28 10.51
C ARG A 504 15.97 19.96 11.98
N LYS A 505 14.76 20.26 12.43
CA LYS A 505 14.30 19.97 13.78
C LYS A 505 13.02 19.16 13.69
N LEU A 506 12.80 18.33 14.70
CA LEU A 506 11.50 17.72 14.91
C LEU A 506 10.50 18.81 15.27
N GLN A 507 9.36 18.80 14.58
CA GLN A 507 8.33 19.82 14.69
C GLN A 507 6.95 19.19 14.68
N THR A 508 5.99 19.85 15.32
CA THR A 508 4.59 19.43 15.26
C THR A 508 4.02 19.69 13.86
N LEU A 509 2.95 18.98 13.48
CA LEU A 509 2.28 19.23 12.18
C LEU A 509 1.82 20.68 12.04
N PHE A 510 1.36 21.28 13.15
CA PHE A 510 0.98 22.68 13.21
C PHE A 510 2.14 23.61 12.84
N GLU A 511 3.31 23.42 13.46
CA GLU A 511 4.49 24.25 13.20
C GLU A 511 5.03 24.07 11.77
N ILE A 512 5.00 22.84 11.25
CA ILE A 512 5.43 22.57 9.87
C ILE A 512 4.53 23.30 8.88
N HIS A 513 3.20 23.16 9.04
CA HIS A 513 2.24 23.83 8.16
C HIS A 513 2.35 25.36 8.26
N HIS A 514 2.42 25.90 9.48
CA HIS A 514 2.55 27.34 9.71
C HIS A 514 3.77 27.93 9.00
N LYS A 515 4.95 27.32 9.19
CA LYS A 515 6.17 27.78 8.53
C LYS A 515 6.06 27.71 7.01
N ARG A 516 5.52 26.61 6.46
CA ARG A 516 5.34 26.48 5.01
C ARG A 516 4.39 27.54 4.45
N TYR A 517 3.30 27.82 5.16
CA TYR A 517 2.37 28.89 4.79
C TYR A 517 3.06 30.25 4.75
N GLU A 518 3.87 30.60 5.76
CA GLU A 518 4.60 31.87 5.81
C GLU A 518 5.63 32.05 4.68
N HIS A 519 6.24 30.95 4.23
CA HIS A 519 7.17 30.96 3.10
C HIS A 519 6.45 30.95 1.74
N THR A 520 5.12 30.78 1.72
CA THR A 520 4.36 30.78 0.47
C THR A 520 4.04 32.22 0.08
N HIS A 521 4.60 32.70 -1.04
CA HIS A 521 4.45 34.09 -1.50
C HIS A 521 3.08 34.42 -2.15
N HIS A 522 2.15 33.46 -2.20
CA HIS A 522 0.83 33.64 -2.82
C HIS A 522 -0.20 34.20 -1.83
N HIS A 523 -1.20 34.92 -2.35
CA HIS A 523 -2.37 35.37 -1.57
C HIS A 523 -3.28 34.17 -1.26
N LEU A 524 -2.92 33.39 -0.23
CA LEU A 524 -3.65 32.20 0.18
C LEU A 524 -4.93 32.55 0.98
N SER A 525 -5.96 31.70 0.91
CA SER A 525 -7.23 31.89 1.64
C SER A 525 -7.02 31.88 3.15
N ILE A 526 -7.37 32.99 3.81
CA ILE A 526 -7.35 33.11 5.28
C ILE A 526 -8.31 32.09 5.91
N GLU A 527 -9.51 31.93 5.36
CA GLU A 527 -10.51 30.98 5.87
C GLU A 527 -10.01 29.53 5.83
N THR A 528 -9.39 29.12 4.72
CA THR A 528 -8.85 27.76 4.58
C THR A 528 -7.68 27.56 5.54
N LYS A 529 -6.78 28.55 5.65
CA LYS A 529 -5.68 28.55 6.61
C LYS A 529 -6.20 28.36 8.04
N ASP A 530 -7.17 29.16 8.48
CA ASP A 530 -7.66 29.12 9.85
C ASP A 530 -8.36 27.79 10.16
N ALA A 531 -9.11 27.24 9.19
CA ALA A 531 -9.73 25.93 9.33
C ALA A 531 -8.69 24.80 9.45
N VAL A 532 -7.62 24.84 8.64
CA VAL A 532 -6.51 23.88 8.71
C VAL A 532 -5.77 24.00 10.04
N LEU A 533 -5.38 25.21 10.45
CA LEU A 533 -4.70 25.45 11.71
C LEU A 533 -5.55 25.04 12.92
N LYS A 534 -6.86 25.27 12.87
CA LYS A 534 -7.79 24.80 13.91
C LYS A 534 -7.79 23.27 13.99
N ARG A 535 -7.95 22.57 12.86
CA ARG A 535 -7.93 21.10 12.84
C ARG A 535 -6.60 20.53 13.33
N LEU A 536 -5.48 21.14 12.96
CA LEU A 536 -4.16 20.73 13.45
C LEU A 536 -3.96 21.01 14.95
N ARG A 537 -4.55 22.07 15.51
CA ARG A 537 -4.56 22.28 16.96
C ARG A 537 -5.42 21.24 17.68
N ASP A 538 -6.59 20.92 17.12
CA ASP A 538 -7.56 20.02 17.75
C ASP A 538 -7.09 18.54 17.67
N TYR A 539 -6.43 18.13 16.56
CA TYR A 539 -6.13 16.72 16.27
C TYR A 539 -4.68 16.42 15.90
N GLY A 540 -3.84 17.43 15.60
CA GLY A 540 -2.43 17.22 15.23
C GLY A 540 -1.56 16.75 16.39
N GLY A 541 -2.00 17.00 17.63
CA GLY A 541 -1.33 16.56 18.86
C GLY A 541 0.06 17.18 19.07
N THR A 542 0.83 16.57 19.95
CA THR A 542 2.20 16.99 20.31
C THR A 542 3.28 16.16 19.63
N LYS A 543 2.90 15.13 18.86
CA LYS A 543 3.84 14.29 18.13
C LYS A 543 4.61 15.13 17.11
N GLN A 544 5.92 14.91 17.05
CA GLN A 544 6.82 15.66 16.18
C GLN A 544 7.38 14.77 15.07
N ARG A 545 7.70 15.39 13.92
CA ARG A 545 8.37 14.75 12.78
C ARG A 545 9.28 15.72 12.05
N LEU A 546 10.12 15.18 11.17
CA LEU A 546 10.80 15.97 10.15
C LEU A 546 9.80 16.46 9.10
N SER A 547 10.10 17.61 8.50
CA SER A 547 9.28 18.25 7.47
C SER A 547 9.40 17.62 6.09
N GLN A 548 10.05 16.47 5.92
CA GLN A 548 10.01 15.73 4.64
C GLN A 548 8.69 14.98 4.48
N LEU A 549 8.27 14.81 3.23
CA LEU A 549 7.21 13.89 2.82
C LEU A 549 7.87 12.66 2.19
N LEU A 550 8.23 11.68 3.00
CA LEU A 550 8.90 10.46 2.55
C LEU A 550 7.92 9.41 2.02
N ASP A 551 6.71 9.37 2.57
CA ASP A 551 5.70 8.34 2.31
C ASP A 551 4.61 8.82 1.33
N GLU A 552 4.98 9.71 0.42
CA GLU A 552 4.06 10.21 -0.62
C GLU A 552 3.94 9.18 -1.75
N GLU A 553 2.70 8.87 -2.12
CA GLU A 553 2.35 8.10 -3.31
C GLU A 553 1.59 9.03 -4.27
N GLN A 554 1.95 9.00 -5.54
CA GLN A 554 1.37 9.89 -6.56
C GLN A 554 1.06 9.15 -7.85
N LYS A 555 -0.06 9.51 -8.48
CA LYS A 555 -0.32 9.16 -9.88
C LYS A 555 0.35 10.22 -10.75
N ARG A 556 1.22 9.81 -11.66
CA ARG A 556 1.94 10.72 -12.56
C ARG A 556 1.50 10.48 -14.00
N GLU A 557 1.13 11.56 -14.67
CA GLU A 557 0.74 11.59 -16.09
C GLU A 557 1.74 12.51 -16.82
N LEU A 558 2.26 12.06 -17.95
CA LEU A 558 3.21 12.81 -18.78
C LEU A 558 2.53 13.29 -20.06
N GLU A 559 2.92 14.46 -20.57
CA GLU A 559 2.30 15.09 -21.76
C GLU A 559 2.32 14.23 -23.04
N GLN A 560 3.15 13.18 -23.11
CA GLN A 560 3.29 12.27 -24.26
C GLN A 560 2.75 10.85 -23.97
N GLU A 561 1.65 10.71 -23.22
CA GLU A 561 0.96 9.43 -23.09
C GLU A 561 -0.26 9.36 -24.04
N LEU A 562 -0.25 8.37 -24.94
CA LEU A 562 -1.44 7.97 -25.71
C LEU A 562 -2.34 7.14 -24.79
N GLU A 563 -3.43 7.71 -24.32
CA GLU A 563 -4.42 7.01 -23.50
C GLU A 563 -5.54 6.39 -24.36
N GLU A 564 -5.79 5.10 -24.18
CA GLU A 564 -7.05 4.47 -24.60
C GLU A 564 -8.02 4.49 -23.40
N GLU A 565 -8.86 5.53 -23.31
CA GLU A 565 -9.98 5.52 -22.36
C GLU A 565 -11.15 4.71 -22.91
N ARG A 566 -11.53 3.64 -22.20
CA ARG A 566 -12.71 2.84 -22.53
C ARG A 566 -13.94 3.51 -21.94
N GLN A 567 -14.57 4.43 -22.68
CA GLN A 567 -15.87 4.98 -22.29
C GLN A 567 -16.94 3.90 -22.41
N LEU A 568 -17.43 3.42 -21.26
CA LEU A 568 -18.62 2.58 -21.18
C LEU A 568 -19.84 3.46 -21.50
N GLU A 569 -20.24 3.47 -22.77
CA GLU A 569 -21.50 4.07 -23.19
C GLU A 569 -22.64 3.24 -22.60
N ARG A 570 -23.17 3.69 -21.46
CA ARG A 570 -24.37 3.09 -20.88
C ARG A 570 -25.53 3.38 -21.85
N PRO A 571 -26.41 2.40 -22.12
CA PRO A 571 -27.57 2.65 -22.95
C PRO A 571 -28.37 3.84 -22.40
N PRO A 572 -28.93 4.69 -23.27
CA PRO A 572 -29.73 5.83 -22.86
C PRO A 572 -30.84 5.37 -21.92
N SER A 573 -31.24 6.24 -20.99
CA SER A 573 -32.37 5.97 -20.09
C SER A 573 -33.60 5.64 -20.94
N VAL A 574 -34.04 4.39 -20.85
CA VAL A 574 -35.27 3.90 -21.50
C VAL A 574 -36.41 4.00 -20.50
N GLU A 575 -37.57 4.47 -20.96
CA GLU A 575 -38.78 4.32 -20.16
C GLU A 575 -39.05 2.81 -19.96
N PRO A 576 -39.20 2.35 -18.71
CA PRO A 576 -39.50 0.94 -18.45
C PRO A 576 -40.79 0.57 -19.16
N CYS A 577 -40.75 -0.53 -19.93
CA CYS A 577 -41.92 -1.05 -20.61
C CYS A 577 -43.02 -1.28 -19.56
N LYS A 578 -44.20 -0.65 -19.77
CA LYS A 578 -45.35 -0.90 -18.91
C LYS A 578 -45.67 -2.39 -19.01
N PRO A 579 -45.58 -3.17 -17.90
CA PRO A 579 -45.78 -4.60 -17.97
C PRO A 579 -47.20 -4.87 -18.46
N ILE A 580 -47.31 -5.44 -19.65
CA ILE A 580 -48.57 -5.96 -20.18
C ILE A 580 -48.74 -7.34 -19.56
N MET A 581 -49.54 -7.43 -18.50
CA MET A 581 -49.90 -8.74 -17.95
C MET A 581 -50.68 -9.51 -19.02
N HIS A 582 -50.15 -10.69 -19.38
CA HIS A 582 -50.87 -11.60 -20.24
C HIS A 582 -52.17 -12.02 -19.54
N LYS A 583 -53.30 -12.09 -20.27
CA LYS A 583 -54.62 -12.39 -19.70
C LYS A 583 -54.66 -13.66 -18.85
N GLU A 584 -53.76 -14.61 -19.12
CA GLU A 584 -53.63 -15.83 -18.32
C GLU A 584 -52.97 -15.62 -16.96
N ILE A 585 -52.02 -14.67 -16.86
CA ILE A 585 -51.39 -14.26 -15.60
C ILE A 585 -52.37 -13.46 -14.75
N GLU A 586 -53.18 -12.58 -15.37
CA GLU A 586 -54.29 -11.90 -14.69
C GLU A 586 -55.27 -12.88 -14.03
N ARG A 587 -55.67 -13.95 -14.75
CA ARG A 587 -56.52 -15.01 -14.19
C ARG A 587 -55.88 -15.72 -13.00
N LEU A 588 -54.57 -15.93 -13.03
CA LEU A 588 -53.81 -16.55 -11.93
C LEU A 588 -53.76 -15.64 -10.69
N CYS A 589 -53.58 -14.34 -10.87
CA CYS A 589 -53.64 -13.35 -9.79
C CYS A 589 -55.05 -13.23 -9.18
N ASP A 590 -56.10 -13.30 -10.00
CA ASP A 590 -57.49 -13.25 -9.53
C ASP A 590 -57.94 -14.54 -8.82
N MET A 591 -57.42 -15.71 -9.22
CA MET A 591 -57.67 -16.96 -8.50
C MET A 591 -57.12 -16.94 -7.08
N HIS A 592 -56.03 -16.21 -6.82
CA HIS A 592 -55.46 -16.10 -5.48
C HIS A 592 -56.28 -15.18 -4.56
N ARG A 593 -56.92 -14.14 -5.11
CA ARG A 593 -57.83 -13.25 -4.37
C ARG A 593 -59.15 -13.92 -3.98
N ARG A 594 -59.62 -14.92 -4.74
CA ARG A 594 -60.84 -15.67 -4.40
C ARG A 594 -60.66 -16.77 -3.35
N ARG A 595 -59.43 -17.06 -2.91
CA ARG A 595 -59.15 -17.99 -1.80
C ARG A 595 -58.90 -17.29 -0.45
N SER A 596 -59.02 -15.96 -0.40
CA SER A 596 -58.81 -15.14 0.80
C SER A 596 -60.10 -14.47 1.32
N HIS A 597 -61.26 -15.02 0.96
CA HIS A 597 -62.54 -14.80 1.64
C HIS A 597 -63.12 -16.13 2.11
#